data_AF-A0AAU7QQV9-F1
#
_entry.id   AF-A0AAU7QQV9-F1
#
_cell.length_a   1.000
_cell.length_b   1.000
_cell.length_c   1.000
_cell.angle_alpha   90.00
_cell.angle_beta   90.00
_cell.angle_gamma   90.00
#
_symmetry.space_group_name_H-M   'P 1'
#
loop_
_entity.id
_entity.type
_entity.pdbx_description
1 polymer ?
#
loop_
_entity_poly.entity_id
_entity_poly.type
_entity_poly.pdbx_seq_one_letter_code
_entity_poly.pdbx_strand_id
1 'polypeptide(L)' 'MDHQGIILQPDFIIADDLRRGDLVELLPTYSTMTLGIHAVYPSRKHLPIKTRRLVDFLVDAFAVPGWDVAR' A
#
# COMPACT_ATOMS: atom_id res chain seq x y z
N MET A 1 -5.31 -21.23 17.39
CA MET A 1 -5.87 -20.28 18.38
C MET A 1 -5.88 -18.95 17.66
N ASP A 2 -7.04 -18.56 17.17
CA ASP A 2 -7.16 -17.38 16.31
C ASP A 2 -7.48 -16.16 17.20
N HIS A 3 -7.22 -14.94 16.71
CA HIS A 3 -7.57 -13.67 17.39
C HIS A 3 -6.79 -13.34 18.69
N GLN A 4 -5.50 -13.67 18.78
CA GLN A 4 -4.70 -13.47 20.01
C GLN A 4 -4.06 -12.07 20.18
N GLY A 5 -4.35 -11.10 19.32
CA GLY A 5 -3.67 -9.81 19.45
C GLY A 5 -4.16 -8.72 18.51
N ILE A 6 -3.53 -7.56 18.68
CA ILE A 6 -3.73 -6.35 17.90
C ILE A 6 -2.40 -6.04 17.20
N ILE A 7 -2.48 -5.66 15.92
CA ILE A 7 -1.32 -5.33 15.11
C ILE A 7 -1.57 -4.01 14.38
N LEU A 8 -0.51 -3.23 14.17
CA LEU A 8 -0.52 -2.10 13.26
C LEU A 8 0.06 -2.59 11.93
N GLN A 9 -0.76 -2.67 10.89
CA GLN A 9 -0.36 -3.15 9.57
C GLN A 9 -0.78 -2.16 8.48
N PRO A 10 -0.01 -2.04 7.39
CA PRO A 10 -0.46 -1.38 6.19
C PRO A 10 -1.67 -2.09 5.58
N ASP A 11 -2.62 -1.30 5.09
CA ASP A 11 -3.85 -1.71 4.41
C ASP A 11 -3.61 -2.70 3.25
N PHE A 12 -2.58 -2.47 2.44
CA PHE A 12 -2.27 -3.30 1.27
C PHE A 12 -1.93 -4.77 1.58
N ILE A 13 -1.58 -5.08 2.84
CA ILE A 13 -1.29 -6.46 3.26
C ILE A 13 -2.57 -7.15 3.76
N ILE A 14 -3.46 -6.40 4.40
CA ILE A 14 -4.60 -6.94 5.16
C ILE A 14 -5.98 -6.65 4.54
N ALA A 15 -6.03 -6.00 3.37
CA ALA A 15 -7.28 -5.55 2.78
C ALA A 15 -8.28 -6.69 2.53
N ASP A 16 -7.81 -7.87 2.14
CA ASP A 16 -8.67 -9.03 1.89
C ASP A 16 -9.29 -9.55 3.19
N ASP A 17 -8.52 -9.56 4.28
CA ASP A 17 -8.97 -9.99 5.59
C ASP A 17 -9.95 -8.99 6.21
N LEU A 18 -9.72 -7.68 6.00
CA LEU A 18 -10.68 -6.63 6.35
C LEU A 18 -11.99 -6.79 5.57
N ARG A 19 -11.92 -7.02 4.25
CA ARG A 19 -13.11 -7.26 3.41
C ARG A 19 -13.90 -8.51 3.81
N ARG A 20 -13.19 -9.55 4.25
CA ARG A 20 -13.79 -10.82 4.69
C ARG A 20 -14.33 -10.77 6.12
N GLY A 21 -13.92 -9.79 6.92
CA GLY A 21 -14.29 -9.67 8.34
C GLY A 21 -13.44 -10.54 9.27
N ASP A 22 -12.33 -11.09 8.79
CA ASP A 22 -11.34 -11.82 9.60
C ASP A 22 -10.52 -10.86 10.48
N LEU A 23 -10.38 -9.61 10.02
CA LEU A 23 -9.80 -8.50 10.76
C LEU A 23 -10.82 -7.37 10.90
N VAL A 24 -10.72 -6.64 12.00
CA VAL A 24 -11.56 -5.47 12.29
C VAL A 24 -10.64 -4.29 12.62
N GLU A 25 -10.92 -3.13 12.02
CA GLU A 25 -10.22 -1.89 12.31
C GLU A 25 -10.51 -1.44 13.76
N LEU A 26 -9.46 -1.07 14.48
CA LEU A 26 -9.54 -0.53 15.83
C LEU A 26 -9.03 0.91 15.83
N LEU A 27 -9.66 1.77 16.63
CA LEU A 27 -9.27 3.18 16.79
C LEU A 27 -9.26 3.98 15.45
N PRO A 28 -10.37 4.04 14.69
CA PRO A 28 -10.40 4.63 13.34
C PRO A 28 -10.07 6.13 13.28
N THR A 29 -10.09 6.83 14.43
CA THR A 29 -9.70 8.23 14.53
C THR A 29 -8.19 8.43 14.73
N TYR A 30 -7.44 7.35 14.96
CA TYR A 30 -6.01 7.36 15.17
C TYR A 30 -5.30 6.83 13.92
N SER A 31 -4.66 7.75 13.18
CA SER A 31 -3.78 7.39 12.07
C SER A 31 -2.32 7.54 12.45
N THR A 32 -1.49 6.65 11.92
CA THR A 32 -0.03 6.76 12.02
C THR A 32 0.55 7.39 10.76
N MET A 33 1.87 7.59 10.72
CA MET A 33 2.54 8.11 9.53
C MET A 33 2.24 7.22 8.32
N THR A 34 1.78 7.86 7.24
CA THR A 34 1.62 7.20 5.94
C THR A 34 2.99 7.05 5.29
N LEU A 35 3.36 5.81 4.95
CA LEU A 35 4.60 5.53 4.22
C LEU A 35 4.34 5.60 2.71
N GLY A 36 5.15 6.36 2.00
CA GLY A 36 5.09 6.44 0.53
C GLY A 36 5.71 5.22 -0.15
N ILE A 37 5.17 4.86 -1.31
CA ILE A 37 5.82 3.92 -2.25
C ILE A 37 6.79 4.72 -3.12
N HIS A 38 8.06 4.31 -3.14
CA HIS A 38 9.12 5.04 -3.86
C HIS A 38 9.81 4.16 -4.90
N ALA A 39 9.92 4.65 -6.12
CA ALA A 39 10.77 4.07 -7.15
C ALA A 39 12.19 4.67 -7.05
N VAL A 40 13.18 3.84 -6.71
CA VAL A 40 14.58 4.26 -6.54
C VAL A 40 15.43 3.71 -7.68
N TYR A 41 16.21 4.58 -8.33
CA TYR A 41 17.13 4.20 -9.41
C TYR A 41 18.38 5.10 -9.40
N PRO A 42 19.54 4.61 -9.89
CA PRO A 42 20.83 5.27 -9.66
C PRO A 42 20.98 6.68 -10.22
N SER A 43 20.35 6.98 -11.36
CA SER A 43 20.41 8.31 -11.98
C SER A 43 19.21 8.60 -12.87
N ARG A 44 18.79 9.87 -12.90
CA ARG A 44 17.84 10.40 -13.89
C ARG A 44 18.50 10.66 -15.24
N LYS A 45 19.83 10.82 -15.28
CA LYS A 45 20.60 11.07 -16.52
C LYS A 45 20.75 9.75 -17.28
N HIS A 46 20.32 9.73 -18.54
CA HIS A 46 20.28 8.54 -19.40
C HIS A 46 19.42 7.39 -18.85
N LEU A 47 18.32 7.69 -18.15
CA LEU A 47 17.38 6.65 -17.71
C LEU A 47 16.86 5.87 -18.93
N PRO A 48 17.06 4.53 -19.00
CA PRO A 48 16.58 3.73 -20.12
C PRO A 48 15.08 3.89 -20.31
N ILE A 49 14.63 3.97 -21.57
CA ILE A 49 13.21 4.16 -21.90
C ILE A 49 12.32 3.07 -21.29
N LYS A 50 12.81 1.83 -21.22
CA LYS A 50 12.11 0.69 -20.60
C LYS A 50 11.84 0.95 -19.11
N THR A 51 12.83 1.48 -18.39
CA THR A 51 12.69 1.81 -16.97
C THR A 51 11.70 2.95 -16.76
N ARG A 52 11.77 4.01 -17.60
CA ARG A 52 10.77 5.09 -17.55
C ARG A 52 9.36 4.55 -17.75
N ARG A 53 9.14 3.74 -18.78
CA ARG A 53 7.84 3.14 -19.07
C ARG A 53 7.34 2.25 -17.94
N LEU A 54 8.22 1.50 -17.27
CA LEU A 54 7.85 0.72 -16.09
C LEU A 54 7.43 1.62 -14.94
N VAL A 55 8.17 2.69 -14.67
CA VAL A 55 7.81 3.65 -13.60
C VAL A 55 6.47 4.32 -13.91
N ASP A 56 6.25 4.77 -15.14
CA ASP A 56 4.98 5.37 -15.57
C ASP A 56 3.81 4.38 -15.32
N PHE A 57 3.98 3.12 -15.74
CA PHE A 57 2.99 2.07 -15.50
C PHE A 57 2.70 1.85 -14.01
N LEU A 58 3.73 1.83 -13.16
CA LEU A 58 3.55 1.63 -11.72
C LEU A 58 2.86 2.83 -11.06
N VAL A 59 3.17 4.05 -11.49
CA VAL A 59 2.48 5.26 -11.01
C VAL A 59 0.98 5.18 -11.31
N ASP A 60 0.61 4.80 -12.54
CA ASP A 60 -0.78 4.63 -12.92
C ASP A 60 -1.45 3.50 -12.13
N ALA A 61 -0.76 2.36 -11.96
CA ALA A 61 -1.26 1.21 -11.21
C ALA A 61 -1.50 1.50 -9.72
N PHE A 62 -0.73 2.41 -9.12
CA PHE A 62 -0.85 2.78 -7.71
C PHE A 62 -1.67 4.06 -7.47
N ALA A 63 -2.18 4.73 -8.52
CA ALA A 63 -2.96 5.96 -8.40
C ALA A 63 -4.32 5.75 -7.70
N VAL A 64 -4.92 4.56 -7.88
CA VAL A 64 -6.16 4.15 -7.20
C VAL A 64 -5.89 2.81 -6.53
N PRO A 65 -5.56 2.80 -5.23
CA PRO A 65 -5.23 1.58 -4.53
C PRO A 65 -6.44 0.63 -4.48
N GLY A 66 -6.29 -0.58 -5.02
CA GLY A 66 -7.35 -1.60 -4.96
C GLY A 66 -7.60 -2.16 -3.55
N TRP A 67 -6.77 -1.75 -2.59
CA TRP A 67 -6.81 -2.13 -1.18
C TRP A 67 -7.34 -1.01 -0.29
N ASP A 68 -7.88 0.07 -0.87
CA ASP A 68 -8.53 1.15 -0.13
C ASP A 68 -9.87 0.65 0.44
N VAL A 69 -9.82 0.00 1.60
CA VAL A 69 -10.98 -0.56 2.30
C VAL A 69 -11.59 0.41 3.31
N ALA A 70 -10.84 1.44 3.71
CA ALA A 70 -11.20 2.35 4.78
C ALA A 70 -11.61 3.71 4.21
N ARG A 71 -12.89 3.80 3.84
CA ARG A 71 -13.54 5.08 3.59
C ARG A 71 -14.89 5.16 4.27
#